data_AF-A0A1H1RLX2-F1
#
_entry.id   AF-A0A1H1RLX2-F1
#
_cell.length_a   1.000
_cell.length_b   1.000
_cell.length_c   1.000
_cell.angle_alpha   90.00
_cell.angle_beta   90.00
_cell.angle_gamma   90.00
#
_symmetry.space_group_name_H-M   'P 1'
#
loop_
_entity.id
_entity.type
_entity.pdbx_description
1 polymer ?
#
loop_
_entity_poly.entity_id
_entity_poly.type
_entity_poly.pdbx_seq_one_letter_code
_entity_poly.pdbx_strand_id
1 'polypeptide(L)'
;MGNAPLALLIFYTLFIAFVTLTPQQLDTSPEGPIGRLLEFFATHRATEWLTYERVERLANVAMFVPFGFLLALHLGRRRWWLGGVIGAAFSGAIEVFQGTVLSQTRFATVSDLITNTVGAGIGAVLALILMLLLPPEERGPVDRVVR
;
A
#
# COMPACT_ATOMS: atom_id res chain seq x y z
N MET A 1 -14.69 -17.84 13.02
CA MET A 1 -13.35 -17.25 12.81
C MET A 1 -13.58 -15.83 12.33
N GLY A 2 -13.18 -14.84 13.12
CA GLY A 2 -13.70 -13.47 13.02
C GLY A 2 -13.39 -12.81 11.68
N ASN A 3 -14.33 -12.02 11.17
CA ASN A 3 -14.22 -11.25 9.93
C ASN A 3 -13.20 -10.09 10.04
N ALA A 4 -12.45 -10.01 11.15
CA ALA A 4 -11.52 -8.94 11.49
C ALA A 4 -10.43 -8.67 10.43
N PRO A 5 -9.73 -9.67 9.84
CA PRO A 5 -8.71 -9.39 8.81
C PRO A 5 -9.33 -8.87 7.51
N LEU A 6 -10.55 -9.29 7.19
CA LEU A 6 -11.29 -8.80 6.02
C LEU A 6 -11.82 -7.39 6.25
N ALA A 7 -12.36 -7.09 7.45
CA ALA A 7 -12.76 -5.74 7.82
C ALA A 7 -11.58 -4.78 7.77
N LEU A 8 -10.42 -5.16 8.34
CA LEU A 8 -9.20 -4.37 8.29
C LEU A 8 -8.76 -4.12 6.85
N LEU A 9 -8.79 -5.14 6.00
CA LEU A 9 -8.45 -5.00 4.58
C LEU A 9 -9.39 -4.02 3.88
N ILE A 10 -10.70 -4.13 4.10
CA ILE A 10 -11.70 -3.23 3.51
C ILE A 10 -11.44 -1.79 3.97
N PHE A 11 -11.31 -1.56 5.28
CA PHE A 11 -11.03 -0.22 5.83
C PHE A 11 -9.73 0.36 5.27
N TYR A 12 -8.69 -0.47 5.17
CA TYR A 12 -7.40 -0.04 4.63
C TYR A 12 -7.46 0.26 3.13
N THR A 13 -8.24 -0.51 2.36
CA THR A 13 -8.47 -0.27 0.93
C THR A 13 -9.22 1.05 0.73
N LEU A 14 -10.26 1.30 1.52
CA LEU A 14 -11.01 2.56 1.48
C LEU A 14 -10.14 3.75 1.89
N PHE A 15 -9.26 3.57 2.87
CA PHE A 15 -8.27 4.57 3.27
C PHE A 15 -7.32 4.91 2.12
N ILE A 16 -6.74 3.91 1.44
CA ILE A 16 -5.87 4.15 0.28
C ILE A 16 -6.64 4.85 -0.84
N ALA A 17 -7.85 4.39 -1.17
CA ALA A 17 -8.69 5.05 -2.18
C ALA A 17 -8.95 6.50 -1.81
N PHE A 18 -9.31 6.78 -0.55
CA PHE A 18 -9.51 8.14 -0.07
C PHE A 18 -8.24 8.99 -0.21
N VAL A 19 -7.08 8.51 0.26
CA VAL A 19 -5.81 9.26 0.19
C VAL A 19 -5.39 9.53 -1.26
N THR A 20 -5.44 8.52 -2.12
CA THR A 20 -5.03 8.61 -3.53
C THR A 20 -6.00 9.42 -4.41
N LEU A 21 -7.29 9.44 -4.05
CA LEU A 21 -8.33 10.19 -4.76
C LEU A 21 -8.56 11.58 -4.17
N THR A 22 -8.00 11.90 -2.99
CA THR A 22 -8.08 13.24 -2.42
C THR A 22 -7.24 14.20 -3.27
N PRO A 23 -7.82 15.29 -3.79
CA PRO A 23 -7.16 16.15 -4.77
C PRO A 23 -5.97 16.94 -4.20
N GLN A 24 -5.87 17.09 -2.88
CA GLN A 24 -4.71 17.67 -2.21
C GLN A 24 -3.69 16.58 -1.86
N GLN A 25 -2.61 16.52 -2.62
CA GLN A 25 -1.32 16.08 -2.08
C GLN A 25 -1.11 16.87 -0.79
N LEU A 26 -0.69 16.21 0.29
CA LEU A 26 -0.26 16.84 1.55
C LEU A 26 0.34 18.23 1.30
N ASP A 27 -0.35 19.32 1.66
CA ASP A 27 -0.03 20.71 1.27
C ASP A 27 1.48 20.93 1.03
N THR A 28 1.89 20.73 -0.24
CA THR A 28 3.30 20.65 -0.67
C THR A 28 3.81 22.01 -1.12
N SER A 29 3.06 23.07 -0.83
CA SER A 29 3.55 24.44 -0.91
C SER A 29 4.80 24.58 -0.03
N PRO A 30 5.79 25.44 -0.37
CA PRO A 30 6.95 25.71 0.48
C PRO A 30 6.58 26.10 1.92
N GLU A 31 5.41 26.71 2.06
CA GLU A 31 4.75 27.13 3.31
C GLU A 31 4.32 25.95 4.21
N GLY A 32 4.11 24.77 3.61
CA GLY A 32 3.53 23.58 4.22
C GLY A 32 4.52 22.79 5.10
N PRO A 33 4.03 21.95 6.02
CA PRO A 33 4.88 21.24 6.98
C PRO A 33 5.89 20.29 6.31
N ILE A 34 5.53 19.69 5.17
CA ILE A 34 6.43 18.83 4.38
C ILE A 34 7.47 19.68 3.64
N GLY A 35 7.07 20.84 3.11
CA GLY A 35 7.97 21.77 2.43
C GLY A 35 9.10 22.25 3.34
N ARG A 36 8.77 22.63 4.57
CA ARG A 36 9.77 23.07 5.57
C ARG A 36 10.72 21.95 6.00
N LEU A 37 10.23 20.73 6.18
CA LEU A 37 11.12 19.59 6.47
C LEU A 37 12.06 19.31 5.29
N LEU A 38 11.57 19.39 4.06
CA LEU A 38 12.39 19.12 2.87
C LEU A 38 13.40 20.23 2.60
N GLU A 39 13.07 21.50 2.85
CA GLU A 39 14.08 22.58 2.85
C GLU A 39 15.15 22.35 3.91
N PHE A 40 14.75 21.97 5.12
CA PHE A 40 15.69 21.63 6.19
C PHE A 40 16.63 20.48 5.78
N PHE A 41 16.13 19.45 5.11
CA PHE A 41 16.95 18.35 4.61
C PHE A 41 17.74 18.71 3.34
N ALA A 42 17.25 19.60 2.49
CA ALA A 42 17.94 20.06 1.28
C ALA A 42 19.19 20.89 1.62
N THR A 43 19.23 21.54 2.79
CA THR A 43 20.46 22.19 3.28
C THR A 43 21.56 21.19 3.68
N HIS A 44 21.25 19.90 3.80
CA HIS A 44 22.21 18.85 4.09
C HIS A 44 22.55 18.07 2.82
N ARG A 45 23.82 18.12 2.42
CA ARG A 45 24.38 17.47 1.22
C ARG A 45 24.15 15.95 1.14
N ALA A 46 23.87 15.30 2.27
CA ALA A 46 23.56 13.86 2.36
C ALA A 46 22.08 13.53 2.07
N THR A 47 21.18 14.52 2.09
CA THR A 47 19.73 14.38 1.90
C THR A 47 19.20 15.22 0.76
N GLU A 48 20.06 15.88 -0.02
CA GLU A 48 19.71 16.63 -1.24
C GLU A 48 18.97 15.74 -2.28
N TRP A 49 19.17 14.43 -2.23
CA TRP A 49 18.49 13.46 -3.09
C TRP A 49 17.04 13.17 -2.68
N LEU A 50 16.58 13.60 -1.50
CA LEU A 50 15.18 13.50 -1.05
C LEU A 50 14.36 14.64 -1.64
N THR A 51 14.16 14.60 -2.95
CA THR A 51 13.25 15.52 -3.64
C THR A 51 11.80 15.19 -3.29
N TYR A 52 10.92 16.20 -3.38
CA TYR A 52 9.46 16.06 -3.19
C TYR A 52 8.87 14.86 -3.94
N GLU A 53 9.20 14.76 -5.22
CA GLU A 53 8.74 13.69 -6.11
C GLU A 53 9.16 12.29 -5.63
N ARG A 54 10.33 12.15 -4.99
CA ARG A 54 10.80 10.88 -4.44
C ARG A 54 10.09 10.53 -3.14
N VAL A 55 9.85 11.52 -2.28
CA VAL A 55 9.09 11.32 -1.03
C VAL A 55 7.68 10.86 -1.35
N GLU A 56 7.03 11.47 -2.34
CA GLU A 56 5.71 11.07 -2.81
C GLU A 56 5.69 9.62 -3.32
N ARG A 57 6.65 9.27 -4.19
CA ARG A 57 6.80 7.89 -4.68
C ARG A 57 7.06 6.88 -3.55
N LEU A 58 7.90 7.23 -2.57
CA LEU A 58 8.19 6.37 -1.42
C LEU A 58 6.96 6.21 -0.53
N ALA A 59 6.18 7.27 -0.32
CA ALA A 59 4.92 7.21 0.40
C ALA A 59 3.91 6.29 -0.31
N ASN A 60 3.81 6.37 -1.63
CA ASN A 60 2.98 5.49 -2.46
C ASN A 60 3.38 4.01 -2.30
N VAL A 61 4.68 3.70 -2.42
CA VAL A 61 5.20 2.34 -2.12
C VAL A 61 4.82 1.91 -0.71
N ALA A 62 5.09 2.77 0.29
CA ALA A 62 4.85 2.46 1.69
C ALA A 62 3.37 2.21 2.01
N MET A 63 2.44 2.92 1.37
CA MET A 63 1.00 2.68 1.52
C MET A 63 0.56 1.34 0.91
N PHE A 64 1.14 0.93 -0.22
CA PHE A 64 0.76 -0.33 -0.86
C PHE A 64 1.39 -1.57 -0.21
N VAL A 65 2.47 -1.42 0.58
CA VAL A 65 3.08 -2.54 1.33
C VAL A 65 2.09 -3.22 2.29
N PRO A 66 1.43 -2.51 3.24
CA PRO A 66 0.45 -3.16 4.12
C PRO A 66 -0.76 -3.71 3.36
N PHE A 67 -1.15 -3.07 2.25
CA PHE A 67 -2.23 -3.57 1.40
C PHE A 67 -1.90 -4.94 0.81
N GLY A 68 -0.76 -5.06 0.10
CA GLY A 68 -0.32 -6.33 -0.48
C GLY A 68 -0.07 -7.40 0.57
N PHE A 69 0.43 -7.00 1.74
CA PHE A 69 0.64 -7.87 2.89
C PHE A 69 -0.66 -8.47 3.42
N LEU A 70 -1.65 -7.62 3.75
CA LEU A 70 -2.95 -8.08 4.26
C LEU A 70 -3.69 -8.94 3.25
N LEU A 71 -3.59 -8.60 1.97
CA LEU A 71 -4.25 -9.32 0.89
C LEU A 71 -3.62 -10.71 0.68
N ALA A 72 -2.29 -10.79 0.69
CA ALA A 72 -1.58 -12.07 0.69
C ALA A 72 -1.89 -12.91 1.93
N LEU A 73 -1.94 -12.29 3.13
CA LEU A 73 -2.37 -12.94 4.37
C LEU A 73 -3.76 -13.56 4.26
N HIS A 74 -4.70 -12.82 3.69
CA HIS A 74 -6.06 -13.28 3.50
C HIS A 74 -6.18 -14.43 2.48
N LEU A 75 -5.40 -14.38 1.39
CA LEU A 75 -5.43 -15.39 0.33
C LEU A 75 -4.62 -16.66 0.65
N GLY A 76 -3.74 -16.58 1.64
CA GLY A 76 -2.95 -17.70 2.12
C GLY A 76 -1.74 -18.05 1.26
N ARG A 77 -0.93 -18.99 1.76
CA ARG A 77 0.43 -19.28 1.26
C ARG A 77 0.50 -19.71 -0.21
N ARG A 78 -0.55 -20.33 -0.75
CA ARG A 78 -0.56 -20.80 -2.15
C ARG A 78 -0.87 -19.68 -3.15
N ARG A 79 -1.51 -18.60 -2.68
CA ARG A 79 -2.06 -17.51 -3.49
C ARG A 79 -1.48 -16.14 -3.14
N TRP A 80 -0.39 -16.10 -2.37
CA TRP A 80 0.28 -14.87 -1.94
C TRP A 80 0.57 -13.89 -3.11
N TRP A 81 0.96 -14.42 -4.27
CA TRP A 81 1.30 -13.65 -5.47
C TRP A 81 0.12 -12.82 -6.00
N LEU A 82 -1.13 -13.24 -5.72
CA LEU A 82 -2.32 -12.45 -6.05
C LEU A 82 -2.38 -11.13 -5.27
N GLY A 83 -1.67 -11.01 -4.14
CA GLY A 83 -1.50 -9.74 -3.43
C GLY A 83 -0.91 -8.65 -4.32
N GLY A 84 0.15 -8.99 -5.06
CA GLY A 84 0.78 -8.08 -6.03
C GLY A 84 -0.12 -7.81 -7.25
N VAL A 85 -0.75 -8.85 -7.80
CA VAL A 85 -1.63 -8.71 -8.99
C VAL A 85 -2.85 -7.85 -8.70
N ILE A 86 -3.52 -8.08 -7.57
CA ILE A 86 -4.69 -7.30 -7.17
C ILE A 86 -4.28 -5.88 -6.78
N GLY A 87 -3.11 -5.69 -6.17
CA GLY A 87 -2.53 -4.36 -5.95
C GLY A 87 -2.27 -3.59 -7.24
N ALA A 88 -1.68 -4.24 -8.25
CA ALA A 88 -1.48 -3.64 -9.56
C ALA A 88 -2.81 -3.28 -10.25
N ALA A 89 -3.80 -4.19 -10.20
CA ALA A 89 -5.13 -3.95 -10.77
C ALA A 89 -5.85 -2.79 -10.06
N PHE A 90 -5.76 -2.72 -8.73
CA PHE A 90 -6.33 -1.63 -7.95
C PHE A 90 -5.65 -0.29 -8.26
N SER A 91 -4.32 -0.27 -8.35
CA SER A 91 -3.58 0.94 -8.75
C SER A 91 -3.93 1.36 -10.18
N GLY A 92 -4.08 0.43 -11.11
CA GLY A 92 -4.50 0.73 -12.48
C GLY A 92 -5.92 1.31 -12.53
N ALA A 93 -6.84 0.81 -11.69
CA ALA A 93 -8.18 1.38 -11.58
C ALA A 93 -8.15 2.82 -11.03
N ILE A 94 -7.27 3.10 -10.05
CA ILE A 94 -7.05 4.47 -9.54
C ILE A 94 -6.52 5.38 -10.65
N GLU A 95 -5.50 4.95 -11.40
CA GLU A 95 -4.95 5.75 -12.50
C GLU A 95 -5.97 6.02 -13.60
N VAL A 96 -6.75 5.01 -14.01
CA VAL A 96 -7.82 5.18 -15.00
C VAL A 96 -8.86 6.17 -14.48
N PHE A 97 -9.24 6.08 -13.21
CA PHE A 97 -10.20 7.01 -12.61
C PHE A 97 -9.63 8.44 -12.57
N GLN A 98 -8.37 8.62 -12.15
CA GLN A 98 -7.72 9.91 -12.13
C GLN A 98 -7.59 10.51 -13.55
N GLY A 99 -7.20 9.70 -14.53
CA GLY A 99 -7.01 10.13 -15.92
C GLY A 99 -8.30 10.37 -16.70
N THR A 100 -9.44 9.85 -16.24
CA THR A 100 -10.75 10.04 -16.90
C THR A 100 -11.64 11.03 -16.16
N VAL A 101 -11.79 10.88 -14.84
CA VAL A 101 -12.72 11.64 -14.01
C VAL A 101 -12.06 12.89 -13.43
N LEU A 102 -10.78 12.83 -13.08
CA LEU A 102 -10.04 13.93 -12.44
C LEU A 102 -9.05 14.61 -13.39
N SER A 103 -9.15 14.35 -14.70
CA SER A 103 -8.20 14.78 -15.73
C SER A 103 -7.93 16.28 -15.81
N GLN A 104 -8.85 17.11 -15.31
CA GLN A 104 -8.67 18.57 -15.23
C GLN A 104 -7.71 19.01 -14.12
N THR A 105 -7.41 18.14 -13.15
CA THR A 105 -6.57 18.45 -11.97
C THR A 105 -5.49 17.39 -11.71
N ARG A 106 -5.51 16.24 -12.40
CA ARG A 106 -4.58 15.13 -12.21
C ARG A 106 -4.12 14.53 -13.55
N PHE A 107 -2.83 14.23 -13.61
CA PHE A 107 -2.24 13.44 -14.69
C PHE A 107 -1.96 12.04 -14.15
N ALA A 108 -2.61 11.02 -14.75
CA ALA A 108 -2.26 9.63 -14.51
C ALA A 108 -0.79 9.42 -14.93
N THR A 109 0.06 9.02 -14.00
CA THR A 109 1.50 8.87 -14.27
C THR A 109 1.87 7.41 -14.08
N VAL A 110 2.36 6.76 -15.14
CA VAL A 110 2.81 5.35 -15.12
C VAL A 110 3.75 5.02 -13.95
N SER A 111 4.48 6.02 -13.45
CA SER A 111 5.30 5.94 -12.24
C SER A 111 4.51 5.53 -10.98
N ASP A 112 3.26 5.93 -10.85
CA ASP A 112 2.41 5.63 -9.69
C ASP A 112 1.96 4.18 -9.72
N LEU A 113 1.53 3.67 -10.88
CA LEU A 113 1.26 2.26 -11.09
C LEU A 113 2.47 1.39 -10.76
N ILE A 114 3.66 1.79 -11.20
CA ILE A 114 4.89 1.05 -10.91
C ILE A 114 5.17 1.04 -9.41
N THR A 115 5.17 2.22 -8.76
CA THR A 115 5.50 2.33 -7.33
C THR A 115 4.49 1.60 -6.44
N ASN A 116 3.20 1.73 -6.72
CA ASN A 116 2.14 1.02 -6.01
C ASN A 116 2.23 -0.51 -6.22
N THR A 117 2.50 -0.95 -7.45
CA THR A 117 2.68 -2.38 -7.76
C THR A 117 3.89 -2.95 -7.02
N VAL A 118 5.01 -2.21 -6.97
CA VAL A 118 6.22 -2.59 -6.22
C VAL A 118 5.90 -2.69 -4.73
N GLY A 119 5.20 -1.71 -4.16
CA GLY A 119 4.76 -1.74 -2.77
C GLY A 119 3.90 -2.97 -2.45
N ALA A 120 2.88 -3.24 -3.26
CA ALA A 120 2.02 -4.40 -3.10
C ALA A 120 2.80 -5.73 -3.20
N GLY A 121 3.76 -5.81 -4.13
CA GLY A 121 4.64 -6.96 -4.27
C GLY A 121 5.51 -7.19 -3.03
N ILE A 122 6.15 -6.15 -2.51
CA ILE A 122 6.96 -6.20 -1.28
C ILE A 122 6.09 -6.70 -0.13
N GLY A 123 4.90 -6.11 0.05
CA GLY A 123 3.94 -6.54 1.07
C GLY A 123 3.58 -8.02 0.97
N ALA A 124 3.26 -8.48 -0.23
CA ALA A 124 2.90 -9.87 -0.49
C ALA A 124 4.05 -10.85 -0.17
N VAL A 125 5.29 -10.49 -0.51
CA VAL A 125 6.49 -11.28 -0.16
C VAL A 125 6.69 -11.33 1.36
N LEU A 126 6.56 -10.20 2.05
CA LEU A 126 6.68 -10.16 3.52
C LEU A 126 5.63 -11.06 4.20
N ALA A 127 4.39 -11.07 3.68
CA ALA A 127 3.34 -11.96 4.17
C ALA A 127 3.68 -13.42 3.93
N LEU A 128 4.22 -13.76 2.77
CA LEU A 128 4.69 -15.12 2.47
C LEU A 128 5.77 -15.55 3.46
N ILE A 129 6.78 -14.71 3.70
CA ILE A 129 7.86 -14.99 4.66
C ILE A 129 7.25 -15.24 6.05
N LEU A 130 6.34 -14.38 6.50
CA LEU A 130 5.67 -14.55 7.79
C LEU A 130 4.92 -15.89 7.88
N MET A 131 4.16 -16.28 6.85
CA MET A 131 3.45 -17.56 6.80
C MET A 131 4.36 -18.79 6.72
N LEU A 132 5.60 -18.62 6.23
CA LEU A 132 6.59 -19.68 6.19
C LEU A 132 7.28 -19.84 7.55
N LEU A 133 7.47 -18.73 8.27
CA LEU A 133 8.07 -18.72 9.61
C LEU A 133 7.10 -19.14 10.71
N LEU A 134 5.81 -18.84 10.57
CA LEU A 134 4.78 -19.26 11.52
C LEU A 134 4.29 -20.68 11.20
N PRO A 135 4.51 -21.67 12.07
CA PRO A 135 3.94 -23.00 11.87
C PRO A 135 2.40 -22.92 11.86
N PRO A 136 1.71 -23.76 11.08
CA PRO A 136 0.25 -23.84 11.14
C PRO A 136 -0.15 -24.12 12.58
N GLU A 137 -1.00 -23.28 13.16
CA GLU A 137 -1.59 -23.55 14.46
C GLU A 137 -2.29 -24.92 14.35
N GLU A 138 -1.67 -25.95 14.93
CA GLU A 138 -2.33 -27.23 15.14
C GLU A 138 -3.53 -26.92 16.03
N ARG A 139 -4.73 -26.85 15.44
CA ARG A 139 -5.95 -26.86 16.23
C ARG A 139 -5.94 -28.18 16.99
N GLY A 140 -5.55 -28.12 18.25
CA GLY A 140 -5.49 -29.25 19.14
C GLY A 140 -6.85 -29.97 19.20
N PRO A 141 -6.88 -31.27 19.54
CA PRO A 141 -8.01 -32.18 19.39
C PRO A 141 -9.24 -31.91 20.30
N VAL A 142 -9.52 -30.67 20.67
CA VAL A 142 -10.60 -30.28 21.59
C VAL A 142 -12.00 -30.56 21.02
N ASP A 143 -12.15 -30.71 19.69
CA ASP A 143 -13.44 -31.01 19.05
C ASP A 143 -13.84 -32.50 19.06
N ARG A 144 -13.02 -33.41 19.61
CA ARG A 144 -13.33 -34.85 19.59
C ARG A 144 -14.09 -35.39 20.81
N VAL A 145 -14.34 -34.57 21.83
CA VAL A 145 -14.92 -35.00 23.12
C VAL A 145 -16.43 -34.70 23.25
N VAL A 146 -17.05 -34.06 22.26
CA VAL A 146 -18.49 -33.68 22.31
C VAL A 146 -19.34 -34.42 21.27
N ARG A 147 -19.05 -35.70 21.00
CA ARG A 147 -19.95 -36.60 20.26
C ARG A 147 -20.47 -37.72 21.14
#